data_AF-A0AA42NP49-F1
#
_entry.id   AF-A0AA42NP49-F1
#
_cell.length_a   1.000
_cell.length_b   1.000
_cell.length_c   1.000
_cell.angle_alpha   90.00
_cell.angle_beta   90.00
_cell.angle_gamma   90.00
#
_symmetry.space_group_name_H-M   'P 1'
#
loop_
_entity.id
_entity.type
_entity.pdbx_description
1 polymer ?
#
loop_
_entity_poly.entity_id
_entity_poly.type
_entity_poly.pdbx_seq_one_letter_code
_entity_poly.pdbx_strand_id
1 'polypeptide(L)'
;MQKETQGLPPEYQALKEQYPEQWGATLDKLPRKVAAAIRQLEQPASPDKSPVNILYYHADHLGTPRELTDKNGHIVWSATYKAWGNTAKIEQPGRLIADTQGNVQIQCWEEQENPVEQNLRYQGQYYDQETGLHYNRFRYYDPDCGRFVSQDPIGLLGGVNNYQYAPNPVEWIDPWGLAFIKHTDTNNGKGYVVYAICDKENGVVGYVGQTNNSEAREGQHKKSGRLPEDDNLRRITEVPTYGDARGYEQALIEHHNTLTGKWGCPCGPDNIGNKKIGFNKDNPGDRRNKDRHAAFMEGYQDAQDFIRNAAPSDLNPCG
;
A
#
# COMPACT_ATOMS: atom_id res chain seq x y z
N MET A 1 -8.65 -11.13 51.30
CA MET A 1 -8.08 -10.70 50.01
C MET A 1 -8.50 -11.73 48.95
N GLN A 2 -9.64 -11.51 48.29
CA GLN A 2 -10.24 -12.43 47.32
C GLN A 2 -10.57 -11.66 46.03
N LYS A 3 -9.57 -11.24 45.25
CA LYS A 3 -9.77 -10.59 43.93
C LYS A 3 -8.57 -10.76 42.98
N GLU A 4 -8.00 -11.95 42.84
CA GLU A 4 -6.94 -12.22 41.83
C GLU A 4 -7.00 -13.63 41.25
N THR A 5 -8.17 -14.04 40.74
CA THR A 5 -8.30 -15.35 40.04
C THR A 5 -9.09 -15.32 38.74
N GLN A 6 -9.76 -14.22 38.39
CA GLN A 6 -10.42 -14.12 37.09
C GLN A 6 -9.41 -13.70 36.02
N GLY A 7 -8.90 -14.70 35.28
CA GLY A 7 -8.08 -14.47 34.08
C GLY A 7 -6.81 -15.33 33.96
N LEU A 8 -6.43 -16.10 34.99
CA LEU A 8 -5.26 -16.99 34.91
C LEU A 8 -5.64 -18.31 34.23
N PRO A 9 -4.81 -18.84 33.30
CA PRO A 9 -5.04 -20.14 32.67
C PRO A 9 -5.23 -21.27 33.70
N PRO A 10 -6.06 -22.30 33.42
CA PRO A 10 -6.38 -23.38 34.37
C PRO A 10 -5.15 -24.05 34.99
N GLU A 11 -4.08 -24.17 34.22
CA GLU A 11 -2.81 -24.78 34.62
C GLU A 11 -2.06 -23.96 35.68
N TYR A 12 -2.15 -22.62 35.60
CA TYR A 12 -1.63 -21.71 36.63
C TYR A 12 -2.48 -21.73 37.91
N GLN A 13 -3.78 -21.97 37.79
CA GLN A 13 -4.67 -22.10 38.95
C GLN A 13 -4.35 -23.37 39.75
N ALA A 14 -4.14 -24.50 39.07
CA ALA A 14 -3.75 -25.76 39.70
C ALA A 14 -2.41 -25.68 40.45
N LEU A 15 -1.41 -24.99 39.89
CA LEU A 15 -0.12 -24.77 40.53
C LEU A 15 -0.23 -23.90 41.80
N LYS A 16 -1.09 -22.88 41.78
CA LYS A 16 -1.35 -22.02 42.95
C LYS A 16 -2.03 -22.77 44.09
N GLU A 17 -2.95 -23.68 43.75
CA GLU A 17 -3.64 -24.54 44.72
C GLU A 17 -2.69 -25.57 45.33
N GLN A 18 -1.75 -26.10 44.54
CA GLN A 18 -0.75 -27.06 44.99
C GLN A 18 0.37 -26.42 45.84
N TYR A 19 0.72 -25.15 45.61
CA TYR A 19 1.80 -24.45 46.31
C TYR A 19 1.41 -23.03 46.77
N PRO A 20 0.43 -22.88 47.67
CA PRO A 20 -0.18 -21.60 48.01
C PRO A 20 0.78 -20.61 48.71
N GLU A 21 1.74 -21.11 49.49
CA GLU A 21 2.70 -20.27 50.24
C GLU A 21 3.80 -19.65 49.36
N GLN A 22 3.89 -20.06 48.10
CA GLN A 22 4.96 -19.64 47.18
C GLN A 22 4.47 -18.59 46.18
N TRP A 23 3.18 -18.24 46.21
CA TRP A 23 2.57 -17.28 45.30
C TRP A 23 2.94 -15.84 45.68
N GLY A 24 3.62 -15.13 44.76
CA GLY A 24 4.15 -13.77 44.99
C GLY A 24 5.65 -13.69 45.27
N ALA A 25 6.37 -14.83 45.29
CA ALA A 25 7.83 -14.87 45.34
C ALA A 25 8.44 -14.70 43.94
N THR A 26 9.60 -14.03 43.84
CA THR A 26 10.40 -13.96 42.61
C THR A 26 10.85 -15.37 42.18
N LEU A 27 10.88 -15.65 40.86
CA LEU A 27 11.18 -16.97 40.26
C LEU A 27 12.43 -17.66 40.86
N ASP A 28 13.42 -16.87 41.27
CA ASP A 28 14.71 -17.32 41.81
C ASP A 28 14.62 -17.91 43.23
N LYS A 29 13.53 -17.63 43.95
CA LYS A 29 13.26 -18.09 45.32
C LYS A 29 12.31 -19.28 45.37
N LEU A 30 11.82 -19.74 44.22
CA LEU A 30 10.94 -20.90 44.12
C LEU A 30 11.76 -22.22 44.18
N PRO A 31 11.21 -23.29 44.76
CA PRO A 31 11.81 -24.62 44.67
C PRO A 31 12.03 -25.02 43.21
N ARG A 32 13.17 -25.65 42.90
CA ARG A 32 13.57 -26.02 41.53
C ARG A 32 12.47 -26.70 40.71
N LYS A 33 11.64 -27.54 41.34
CA LYS A 33 10.52 -28.24 40.68
C LYS A 33 9.41 -27.29 40.22
N VAL A 34 9.07 -26.28 41.03
CA VAL A 34 8.03 -25.30 40.74
C VAL A 34 8.52 -24.30 39.69
N ALA A 35 9.76 -23.81 39.83
CA ALA A 35 10.38 -22.94 38.83
C ALA A 35 10.54 -23.64 37.46
N ALA A 36 10.83 -24.96 37.44
CA ALA A 36 10.89 -25.73 36.21
C ALA A 36 9.51 -25.91 35.54
N ALA A 37 8.45 -26.13 36.32
CA ALA A 37 7.09 -26.23 35.81
C ALA A 37 6.62 -24.90 35.20
N ILE A 38 6.85 -23.78 35.88
CA ILE A 38 6.52 -22.44 35.35
C ILE A 38 7.33 -22.16 34.06
N ARG A 39 8.63 -22.48 34.03
CA ARG A 39 9.44 -22.35 32.81
C ARG A 39 8.99 -23.23 31.64
N GLN A 40 8.29 -24.34 31.90
CA GLN A 40 7.70 -25.16 30.85
C GLN A 40 6.39 -24.55 30.33
N LEU A 41 5.62 -23.88 31.18
CA LEU A 41 4.40 -23.16 30.80
C LEU A 41 4.69 -21.84 30.07
N GLU A 42 5.81 -21.20 30.40
CA GLU A 42 6.27 -19.97 29.74
C GLU A 42 7.08 -20.23 28.46
N GLN A 43 7.40 -21.50 28.16
CA GLN A 43 7.97 -21.84 26.86
C GLN A 43 6.90 -21.60 25.79
N PRO A 44 7.19 -20.84 24.72
CA PRO A 44 6.28 -20.77 23.60
C PRO A 44 6.04 -22.20 23.12
N ALA A 45 4.78 -22.55 22.85
CA ALA A 45 4.41 -23.84 22.32
C ALA A 45 5.42 -24.23 21.23
N SER A 46 6.09 -25.37 21.39
CA SER A 46 6.98 -25.90 20.35
C SER A 46 6.20 -25.86 19.04
N PRO A 47 6.78 -25.35 17.94
CA PRO A 47 6.07 -25.26 16.67
C PRO A 47 5.48 -26.63 16.38
N ASP A 48 4.16 -26.65 16.27
CA ASP A 48 3.38 -27.85 16.04
C ASP A 48 4.05 -28.65 14.92
N LYS A 49 4.38 -29.93 15.18
CA LYS A 49 4.97 -30.83 14.17
C LYS A 49 3.90 -31.30 13.17
N SER A 50 2.91 -30.45 12.90
CA SER A 50 1.98 -30.62 11.81
C SER A 50 2.78 -30.74 10.50
N PRO A 51 2.47 -31.73 9.65
CA PRO A 51 3.15 -31.87 8.37
C PRO A 51 3.01 -30.58 7.57
N VAL A 52 4.13 -30.06 7.06
CA VAL A 52 4.13 -28.88 6.19
C VAL A 52 3.37 -29.22 4.91
N ASN A 53 2.22 -28.59 4.74
CA ASN A 53 1.45 -28.68 3.49
C ASN A 53 2.02 -27.69 2.48
N ILE A 54 2.58 -28.22 1.40
CA ILE A 54 3.13 -27.44 0.29
C ILE A 54 2.07 -27.39 -0.82
N LEU A 55 1.71 -26.17 -1.23
CA LEU A 55 0.80 -25.91 -2.34
C LEU A 55 1.52 -25.13 -3.44
N TYR A 56 1.23 -25.48 -4.69
CA TYR A 56 1.82 -24.85 -5.87
C TYR A 56 0.78 -23.98 -6.57
N TYR A 57 1.14 -22.73 -6.85
CA TYR A 57 0.28 -21.77 -7.52
C TYR A 57 0.43 -21.87 -9.03
N HIS A 58 -0.71 -21.96 -9.72
CA HIS A 58 -0.79 -21.85 -11.17
C HIS A 58 -1.57 -20.59 -11.50
N ALA A 59 -0.86 -19.61 -12.07
CA ALA A 59 -1.42 -18.31 -12.40
C ALA A 59 -1.68 -18.19 -13.91
N ASP A 60 -2.62 -17.31 -14.28
CA ASP A 60 -2.78 -16.89 -15.67
C ASP A 60 -1.69 -15.90 -16.11
N HIS A 61 -1.77 -15.42 -17.35
CA HIS A 61 -0.82 -14.46 -17.93
C HIS A 61 -0.80 -13.11 -17.20
N LEU A 62 -1.83 -12.78 -16.41
CA LEU A 62 -1.89 -11.57 -15.58
C LEU A 62 -1.32 -11.81 -14.18
N GLY A 63 -0.90 -13.03 -13.86
CA GLY A 63 -0.43 -13.41 -12.52
C GLY A 63 -1.55 -13.69 -11.54
N THR A 64 -2.80 -13.83 -12.00
CA THR A 64 -3.96 -14.17 -11.15
C THR A 64 -3.95 -15.67 -10.84
N PRO A 65 -3.98 -16.10 -9.56
CA PRO A 65 -4.06 -17.52 -9.22
C PRO A 65 -5.33 -18.16 -9.76
N ARG A 66 -5.18 -19.13 -10.66
CA ARG A 66 -6.28 -19.90 -11.26
C ARG A 66 -6.46 -21.25 -10.59
N GLU A 67 -5.36 -21.90 -10.21
CA GLU A 67 -5.38 -23.24 -9.61
C GLU A 67 -4.30 -23.36 -8.53
N LEU A 68 -4.56 -24.21 -7.54
CA LEU A 68 -3.60 -24.66 -6.55
C LEU A 68 -3.53 -26.17 -6.59
N THR A 69 -2.31 -26.72 -6.62
CA THR A 69 -2.11 -28.17 -6.54
C THR A 69 -1.33 -28.59 -5.31
N ASP A 70 -1.62 -29.79 -4.81
CA ASP A 70 -0.82 -30.45 -3.78
C ASP A 70 0.53 -30.96 -4.35
N LYS A 71 1.37 -31.54 -3.48
CA LYS A 71 2.65 -32.16 -3.87
C LYS A 71 2.55 -33.34 -4.85
N ASN A 72 1.36 -33.90 -5.03
CA ASN A 72 1.11 -35.00 -5.95
C ASN A 72 0.51 -34.50 -7.28
N GLY A 73 0.28 -33.18 -7.42
CA GLY A 73 -0.30 -32.56 -8.61
C GLY A 73 -1.84 -32.57 -8.62
N HIS A 74 -2.50 -32.96 -7.53
CA HIS A 74 -3.96 -32.87 -7.46
C HIS A 74 -4.39 -31.43 -7.24
N ILE A 75 -5.38 -30.97 -7.99
CA ILE A 75 -6.03 -29.67 -7.77
C ILE A 75 -6.71 -29.72 -6.40
N VAL A 76 -6.41 -28.76 -5.54
CA VAL A 76 -7.06 -28.58 -4.22
C VAL A 76 -7.93 -27.33 -4.18
N TRP A 77 -7.75 -26.43 -5.15
CA TRP A 77 -8.55 -25.22 -5.30
C TRP A 77 -8.39 -24.71 -6.73
N SER A 78 -9.48 -24.24 -7.32
CA SER A 78 -9.50 -23.59 -8.62
C SER A 78 -10.50 -22.44 -8.60
N ALA A 79 -10.23 -21.38 -9.37
CA ALA A 79 -11.13 -20.27 -9.52
C ALA A 79 -11.24 -19.80 -10.97
N THR A 80 -12.44 -19.35 -11.32
CA THR A 80 -12.70 -18.58 -12.54
C THR A 80 -13.06 -17.16 -12.17
N TYR A 81 -12.50 -16.19 -12.90
CA TYR A 81 -12.72 -14.77 -12.66
C TYR A 81 -13.41 -14.11 -13.85
N LYS A 82 -14.18 -13.06 -13.56
CA LYS A 82 -14.68 -12.10 -14.55
C LYS A 82 -13.56 -11.17 -14.98
N ALA A 83 -13.79 -10.41 -16.05
CA ALA A 83 -12.79 -9.51 -16.65
C ALA A 83 -12.15 -8.49 -15.67
N TRP A 84 -12.88 -8.10 -14.63
CA TRP A 84 -12.43 -7.12 -13.63
C TRP A 84 -11.94 -7.76 -12.32
N GLY A 85 -11.69 -9.08 -12.32
CA GLY A 85 -11.10 -9.78 -11.19
C GLY A 85 -12.11 -10.30 -10.17
N ASN A 86 -13.41 -10.04 -10.35
CA ASN A 86 -14.43 -10.62 -9.47
C ASN A 86 -14.48 -12.14 -9.68
N THR A 87 -14.48 -12.90 -8.59
CA THR A 87 -14.55 -14.36 -8.63
C THR A 87 -15.93 -14.80 -9.11
N ALA A 88 -15.97 -15.46 -10.27
CA ALA A 88 -17.20 -16.00 -10.83
C ALA A 88 -17.55 -17.37 -10.23
N LYS A 89 -16.54 -18.20 -9.98
CA LYS A 89 -16.71 -19.53 -9.40
C LYS A 89 -15.42 -19.95 -8.70
N ILE A 90 -15.56 -20.58 -7.53
CA ILE A 90 -14.50 -21.32 -6.86
C ILE A 90 -14.90 -22.79 -6.85
N GLU A 91 -13.98 -23.66 -7.21
CA GLU A 91 -14.11 -25.11 -7.15
C GLU A 91 -13.02 -25.66 -6.25
N GLN A 92 -13.42 -26.55 -5.34
CA GLN A 92 -12.50 -27.26 -4.46
C GLN A 92 -12.78 -28.75 -4.64
N PRO A 93 -12.18 -29.36 -5.67
CA PRO A 93 -12.48 -30.75 -6.00
C PRO A 93 -12.00 -31.64 -4.87
N GLY A 94 -12.88 -32.55 -4.45
CA GLY A 94 -12.51 -33.63 -3.54
C GLY A 94 -11.41 -34.50 -4.14
N ARG A 95 -10.71 -35.23 -3.28
CA ARG A 95 -9.61 -36.09 -3.71
C ARG A 95 -10.15 -37.45 -4.13
N LEU A 96 -9.65 -37.96 -5.25
CA LEU A 96 -9.79 -39.39 -5.58
C LEU A 96 -8.84 -40.18 -4.68
N ILE A 97 -9.42 -40.98 -3.79
CA ILE A 97 -8.69 -41.91 -2.94
C ILE A 97 -8.97 -43.34 -3.44
N ALA A 98 -7.91 -44.15 -3.46
CA ALA A 98 -8.04 -45.58 -3.67
C ALA A 98 -8.34 -46.23 -2.33
N ASP A 99 -9.59 -46.62 -2.11
CA ASP A 99 -10.00 -47.43 -0.97
C ASP A 99 -9.91 -48.91 -1.34
N THR A 100 -9.55 -49.73 -0.36
CA THR A 100 -9.40 -51.18 -0.53
C THR A 100 -10.41 -51.88 0.36
N GLN A 101 -11.53 -52.34 -0.24
CA GLN A 101 -12.50 -53.18 0.45
C GLN A 101 -12.25 -54.64 0.05
N GLY A 102 -11.45 -55.34 0.85
CA GLY A 102 -11.01 -56.71 0.56
C GLY A 102 -9.96 -56.76 -0.57
N ASN A 103 -10.19 -57.55 -1.62
CA ASN A 103 -9.28 -57.68 -2.78
C ASN A 103 -9.65 -56.74 -3.95
N VAL A 104 -10.57 -55.81 -3.75
CA VAL A 104 -11.07 -54.90 -4.78
C VAL A 104 -10.59 -53.49 -4.46
N GLN A 105 -9.90 -52.86 -5.42
CA GLN A 105 -9.61 -51.43 -5.35
C GLN A 105 -10.80 -50.65 -5.88
N ILE A 106 -11.29 -49.71 -5.08
CA ILE A 106 -12.40 -48.84 -5.42
C ILE A 106 -11.87 -47.41 -5.40
N GLN A 107 -12.25 -46.63 -6.40
CA GLN A 107 -12.00 -45.19 -6.39
C GLN A 107 -13.20 -44.50 -5.77
N CYS A 108 -12.99 -43.79 -4.67
CA CYS A 108 -13.99 -42.98 -4.01
C CYS A 108 -13.56 -41.51 -4.00
N TRP A 109 -14.57 -40.64 -4.05
CA TRP A 109 -14.40 -39.20 -3.93
C TRP A 109 -14.52 -38.84 -2.46
N GLU A 110 -13.47 -38.24 -1.91
CA GLU A 110 -13.45 -37.73 -0.55
C GLU A 110 -13.54 -36.20 -0.59
N GLU A 111 -14.55 -35.64 0.09
CA GLU A 111 -14.64 -34.18 0.26
C GLU A 111 -13.49 -33.68 1.13
N GLN A 112 -13.00 -32.49 0.81
CA GLN A 112 -11.84 -31.93 1.48
C GLN A 112 -12.23 -31.44 2.88
N GLU A 113 -11.76 -32.11 3.94
CA GLU A 113 -12.09 -31.76 5.34
C GLU A 113 -11.69 -30.33 5.72
N ASN A 114 -10.63 -29.80 5.12
CA ASN A 114 -10.17 -28.43 5.30
C ASN A 114 -10.04 -27.74 3.93
N PRO A 115 -11.07 -27.00 3.48
CA PRO A 115 -11.02 -26.28 2.21
C PRO A 115 -9.85 -25.29 2.20
N VAL A 116 -9.12 -25.23 1.10
CA VAL A 116 -7.99 -24.30 0.96
C VAL A 116 -8.54 -22.91 0.68
N GLU A 117 -8.24 -21.97 1.58
CA GLU A 117 -8.59 -20.58 1.38
C GLU A 117 -7.48 -19.84 0.61
N GLN A 118 -7.87 -19.21 -0.51
CA GLN A 118 -6.98 -18.46 -1.38
C GLN A 118 -7.55 -17.08 -1.65
N ASN A 119 -6.94 -16.07 -1.05
CA ASN A 119 -7.42 -14.68 -1.09
C ASN A 119 -6.59 -13.77 -2.00
N LEU A 120 -5.51 -14.23 -2.62
CA LEU A 120 -4.81 -13.46 -3.65
C LEU A 120 -5.69 -13.32 -4.90
N ARG A 121 -5.64 -12.14 -5.52
CA ARG A 121 -6.41 -11.79 -6.73
C ARG A 121 -5.44 -11.36 -7.82
N TYR A 122 -5.70 -10.24 -8.51
CA TYR A 122 -4.71 -9.65 -9.41
C TYR A 122 -3.41 -9.31 -8.66
N GLN A 123 -2.32 -9.09 -9.39
CA GLN A 123 -1.02 -8.82 -8.77
C GLN A 123 -1.08 -7.67 -7.77
N GLY A 124 -0.67 -7.93 -6.53
CA GLY A 124 -0.70 -6.97 -5.42
C GLY A 124 -2.05 -6.86 -4.69
N GLN A 125 -3.09 -7.55 -5.16
CA GLN A 125 -4.42 -7.53 -4.57
C GLN A 125 -4.66 -8.72 -3.62
N TYR A 126 -5.29 -8.41 -2.49
CA TYR A 126 -5.77 -9.38 -1.50
C TYR A 126 -7.27 -9.19 -1.30
N TYR A 127 -8.05 -10.26 -1.39
CA TYR A 127 -9.48 -10.24 -1.15
C TYR A 127 -9.77 -10.09 0.33
N ASP A 128 -10.50 -9.03 0.64
CA ASP A 128 -11.02 -8.78 1.97
C ASP A 128 -12.47 -9.28 2.05
N GLN A 129 -12.67 -10.36 2.82
CA GLN A 129 -13.98 -11.00 2.95
C GLN A 129 -15.00 -10.12 3.70
N GLU A 130 -14.57 -9.23 4.60
CA GLU A 130 -15.49 -8.39 5.39
C GLU A 130 -16.17 -7.35 4.50
N THR A 131 -15.44 -6.82 3.52
CA THR A 131 -15.93 -5.76 2.63
C THR A 131 -16.33 -6.28 1.25
N GLY A 132 -15.85 -7.47 0.84
CA GLY A 132 -15.96 -7.98 -0.52
C GLY A 132 -15.06 -7.25 -1.53
N LEU A 133 -14.23 -6.30 -1.07
CA LEU A 133 -13.33 -5.53 -1.90
C LEU A 133 -11.94 -6.17 -1.96
N HIS A 134 -11.13 -5.73 -2.91
CA HIS A 134 -9.75 -6.17 -3.04
C HIS A 134 -8.81 -5.10 -2.48
N TYR A 135 -8.16 -5.40 -1.36
CA TYR A 135 -7.11 -4.55 -0.81
C TYR A 135 -5.90 -4.55 -1.74
N ASN A 136 -5.56 -3.38 -2.28
CA ASN A 136 -4.38 -3.15 -3.11
C ASN A 136 -3.50 -2.08 -2.46
N ARG A 137 -2.92 -2.45 -1.31
CA ARG A 137 -1.97 -1.67 -0.49
C ARG A 137 -2.42 -0.28 -0.03
N PHE A 138 -2.63 0.66 -0.93
CA PHE A 138 -3.04 2.02 -0.61
C PHE A 138 -4.52 2.27 -0.86
N ARG A 139 -5.19 1.39 -1.60
CA ARG A 139 -6.61 1.55 -1.98
C ARG A 139 -7.34 0.21 -1.98
N TYR A 140 -8.65 0.28 -1.80
CA TYR A 140 -9.55 -0.84 -2.06
C TYR A 140 -10.07 -0.76 -3.49
N TYR A 141 -9.99 -1.87 -4.20
CA TYR A 141 -10.48 -2.05 -5.54
C TYR A 141 -11.81 -2.80 -5.50
N ASP A 142 -12.81 -2.24 -6.18
CA ASP A 142 -14.11 -2.87 -6.38
C ASP A 142 -14.09 -3.66 -7.69
N PRO A 143 -14.12 -5.01 -7.62
CA PRO A 143 -14.03 -5.86 -8.78
C PRO A 143 -15.34 -5.94 -9.61
N ASP A 144 -16.47 -5.46 -9.09
CA ASP A 144 -17.73 -5.40 -9.82
C ASP A 144 -17.78 -4.21 -10.77
N CYS A 145 -17.27 -3.05 -10.33
CA CYS A 145 -17.25 -1.84 -11.16
C CYS A 145 -15.89 -1.52 -11.80
N GLY A 146 -14.87 -2.34 -11.52
CA GLY A 146 -13.57 -2.31 -12.20
C GLY A 146 -12.72 -1.08 -11.84
N ARG A 147 -12.81 -0.58 -10.60
CA ARG A 147 -12.17 0.68 -10.18
C ARG A 147 -11.87 0.70 -8.69
N PHE A 148 -11.02 1.61 -8.26
CA PHE A 148 -10.83 1.89 -6.84
C PHE A 148 -12.04 2.59 -6.24
N VAL A 149 -12.35 2.31 -4.97
CA VAL A 149 -13.44 2.98 -4.24
C VAL A 149 -13.00 4.35 -3.70
N SER A 150 -11.70 4.53 -3.47
CA SER A 150 -11.09 5.78 -3.04
C SER A 150 -10.30 6.43 -4.19
N GLN A 151 -10.22 7.76 -4.15
CA GLN A 151 -9.39 8.52 -5.09
C GLN A 151 -7.93 8.13 -4.93
N ASP A 152 -7.20 8.15 -6.03
CA ASP A 152 -5.75 7.97 -6.04
C ASP A 152 -5.09 8.93 -5.03
N PRO A 153 -4.34 8.42 -4.04
CA PRO A 153 -3.60 9.25 -3.10
C PRO A 153 -2.63 10.24 -3.78
N ILE A 154 -2.18 9.96 -5.02
CA ILE A 154 -1.35 10.88 -5.80
C ILE A 154 -2.15 11.84 -6.69
N GLY A 155 -3.49 11.76 -6.63
CA GLY A 155 -4.42 12.60 -7.39
C GLY A 155 -4.21 12.47 -8.90
N LEU A 156 -4.30 13.58 -9.63
CA LEU A 156 -4.11 13.59 -11.10
C LEU A 156 -2.73 13.12 -11.59
N LEU A 157 -1.75 12.98 -10.70
CA LEU A 157 -0.46 12.39 -11.06
C LEU A 157 -0.63 10.90 -11.41
N GLY A 158 -1.73 10.29 -10.94
CA GLY A 158 -2.25 8.98 -11.31
C GLY A 158 -3.09 8.98 -12.59
N GLY A 159 -3.17 10.09 -13.33
CA GLY A 159 -3.99 10.23 -14.53
C GLY A 159 -5.31 10.98 -14.29
N VAL A 160 -6.07 11.22 -15.37
CA VAL A 160 -7.33 12.00 -15.33
C VAL A 160 -8.47 11.29 -14.60
N ASN A 161 -8.40 9.96 -14.48
CA ASN A 161 -9.39 9.17 -13.77
C ASN A 161 -8.80 8.65 -12.45
N ASN A 162 -9.01 9.39 -11.37
CA ASN A 162 -8.47 9.09 -10.04
C ASN A 162 -9.00 7.77 -9.43
N TYR A 163 -10.03 7.16 -10.01
CA TYR A 163 -10.58 5.89 -9.56
C TYR A 163 -10.11 4.74 -10.46
N GLN A 164 -9.41 5.01 -11.56
CA GLN A 164 -9.03 3.99 -12.53
C GLN A 164 -8.07 2.96 -11.94
N TYR A 165 -8.39 1.68 -12.16
CA TYR A 165 -7.44 0.58 -12.05
C TYR A 165 -6.88 0.30 -13.43
N ALA A 166 -5.56 0.47 -13.61
CA ALA A 166 -4.76 0.21 -14.82
C ALA A 166 -5.41 0.61 -16.19
N PRO A 167 -4.77 1.47 -17.01
CA PRO A 167 -5.32 1.89 -18.30
C PRO A 167 -5.79 0.75 -19.23
N ASN A 168 -5.11 -0.40 -19.18
CA ASN A 168 -5.55 -1.64 -19.80
C ASN A 168 -5.39 -2.81 -18.80
N PRO A 169 -6.45 -3.28 -18.15
CA PRO A 169 -6.38 -4.37 -17.15
C PRO A 169 -6.04 -5.75 -17.75
N VAL A 170 -6.08 -5.89 -19.09
CA VAL A 170 -5.79 -7.13 -19.83
C VAL A 170 -4.30 -7.23 -20.20
N GLU A 171 -3.57 -6.12 -20.18
CA GLU A 171 -2.13 -6.11 -20.50
C GLU A 171 -1.28 -5.49 -19.38
N TRP A 172 -1.87 -4.63 -18.54
CA TRP A 172 -1.16 -3.79 -17.58
C TRP A 172 -1.62 -4.13 -16.16
N ILE A 173 -0.66 -4.19 -15.26
CA ILE A 173 -0.88 -4.33 -13.82
C ILE A 173 -0.53 -3.01 -13.12
N ASP A 174 -1.18 -2.73 -12.00
CA ASP A 174 -0.84 -1.60 -11.13
C ASP A 174 -0.42 -2.10 -9.73
N PRO A 175 0.86 -2.48 -9.55
CA PRO A 175 1.36 -3.08 -8.30
C PRO A 175 1.41 -2.12 -7.12
N TRP A 176 1.28 -0.81 -7.37
CA TRP A 176 1.39 0.24 -6.37
C TRP A 176 0.10 1.06 -6.23
N GLY A 177 -0.86 0.90 -7.14
CA GLY A 177 -2.03 1.77 -7.19
C GLY A 177 -1.69 3.18 -7.68
N LEU A 178 -0.75 3.36 -8.62
CA LEU A 178 -0.25 4.67 -9.11
C LEU A 178 0.03 4.63 -10.62
N ALA A 179 -0.32 5.68 -11.39
CA ALA A 179 0.01 5.71 -12.82
C ALA A 179 1.51 5.89 -13.13
N PHE A 180 1.97 5.20 -14.18
CA PHE A 180 3.35 5.22 -14.65
C PHE A 180 3.56 6.32 -15.72
N ILE A 181 4.13 7.46 -15.32
CA ILE A 181 4.63 8.50 -16.24
C ILE A 181 6.16 8.32 -16.40
N LYS A 182 6.66 8.29 -17.64
CA LYS A 182 8.11 8.24 -17.93
C LYS A 182 8.77 9.56 -17.54
N HIS A 183 10.00 9.52 -17.02
CA HIS A 183 10.73 10.74 -16.66
C HIS A 183 11.02 11.64 -17.88
N THR A 184 11.19 11.03 -19.07
CA THR A 184 11.36 11.73 -20.35
C THR A 184 10.06 12.18 -21.01
N ASP A 185 8.90 12.02 -20.36
CA ASP A 185 7.64 12.47 -20.94
C ASP A 185 7.64 14.00 -21.12
N THR A 186 7.30 14.46 -22.32
CA THR A 186 7.29 15.88 -22.69
C THR A 186 5.88 16.46 -22.79
N ASN A 187 4.84 15.71 -22.40
CA ASN A 187 3.44 16.10 -22.57
C ASN A 187 3.14 16.54 -24.02
N ASN A 188 3.52 15.70 -25.00
CA ASN A 188 3.41 16.02 -26.43
C ASN A 188 4.12 17.34 -26.82
N GLY A 189 5.28 17.61 -26.22
CA GLY A 189 6.06 18.82 -26.45
C GLY A 189 5.55 20.07 -25.73
N LYS A 190 4.47 19.97 -24.94
CA LYS A 190 3.93 21.09 -24.16
C LYS A 190 4.62 21.29 -22.81
N GLY A 191 5.45 20.33 -22.37
CA GLY A 191 6.12 20.39 -21.08
C GLY A 191 5.17 20.37 -19.87
N TYR A 192 5.73 20.77 -18.74
CA TYR A 192 5.10 20.77 -17.44
C TYR A 192 5.28 22.12 -16.77
N VAL A 193 4.23 22.60 -16.10
CA VAL A 193 4.23 23.85 -15.36
C VAL A 193 4.48 23.57 -13.88
N VAL A 194 5.45 24.26 -13.30
CA VAL A 194 5.67 24.33 -11.85
C VAL A 194 5.03 25.61 -11.33
N TYR A 195 4.17 25.49 -10.33
CA TYR A 195 3.28 26.54 -9.87
C TYR A 195 3.31 26.70 -8.36
N ALA A 196 2.86 27.88 -7.90
CA ALA A 196 2.63 28.26 -6.54
C ALA A 196 1.13 28.43 -6.24
N ILE A 197 0.75 28.14 -5.00
CA ILE A 197 -0.46 28.70 -4.36
C ILE A 197 0.03 29.59 -3.22
N CYS A 198 -0.56 30.77 -3.14
CA CYS A 198 -0.12 31.83 -2.25
C CYS A 198 -0.87 31.81 -0.94
N ASP A 199 -0.16 32.13 0.12
CA ASP A 199 -0.77 32.55 1.37
C ASP A 199 -1.04 34.06 1.30
N LYS A 200 -2.29 34.45 1.01
CA LYS A 200 -2.69 35.86 0.84
C LYS A 200 -2.47 36.68 2.13
N GLU A 201 -2.49 36.06 3.31
CA GLU A 201 -2.32 36.77 4.58
C GLU A 201 -0.88 37.22 4.79
N ASN A 202 0.09 36.42 4.34
CA ASN A 202 1.51 36.64 4.58
C ASN A 202 2.30 37.04 3.32
N GLY A 203 1.69 36.96 2.13
CA GLY A 203 2.35 37.28 0.85
C GLY A 203 3.41 36.26 0.42
N VAL A 204 3.38 35.05 0.98
CA VAL A 204 4.40 34.01 0.74
C VAL A 204 3.86 32.84 -0.08
N VAL A 205 4.76 32.08 -0.70
CA VAL A 205 4.42 30.81 -1.35
C VAL A 205 4.06 29.78 -0.28
N GLY A 206 2.79 29.40 -0.19
CA GLY A 206 2.29 28.41 0.77
C GLY A 206 2.35 26.97 0.25
N TYR A 207 2.36 26.79 -1.08
CA TYR A 207 2.41 25.48 -1.72
C TYR A 207 3.05 25.58 -3.09
N VAL A 208 3.92 24.63 -3.43
CA VAL A 208 4.48 24.46 -4.78
C VAL A 208 3.93 23.16 -5.37
N GLY A 209 3.63 23.10 -6.65
CA GLY A 209 3.30 21.82 -7.31
C GLY A 209 3.65 21.83 -8.78
N GLN A 210 3.54 20.68 -9.43
CA GLN A 210 3.64 20.58 -10.90
C GLN A 210 2.38 20.02 -11.56
N THR A 211 2.14 20.43 -12.81
CA THR A 211 1.01 19.97 -13.62
C THR A 211 1.31 20.03 -15.11
N ASN A 212 0.68 19.14 -15.88
CA ASN A 212 0.66 19.19 -17.34
C ASN A 212 -0.58 19.92 -17.89
N ASN A 213 -1.52 20.30 -17.01
CA ASN A 213 -2.71 21.07 -17.33
C ASN A 213 -3.07 21.98 -16.13
N SER A 214 -2.84 23.29 -16.29
CA SER A 214 -3.01 24.26 -15.20
C SER A 214 -4.48 24.53 -14.87
N GLU A 215 -5.34 24.61 -15.88
CA GLU A 215 -6.77 24.89 -15.69
C GLU A 215 -7.46 23.77 -14.90
N ALA A 216 -7.22 22.52 -15.32
CA ALA A 216 -7.75 21.36 -14.61
C ALA A 216 -7.21 21.29 -13.17
N ARG A 217 -5.93 21.63 -12.97
CA ARG A 217 -5.29 21.60 -11.65
C ARG A 217 -5.84 22.68 -10.72
N GLU A 218 -6.06 23.88 -11.23
CA GLU A 218 -6.64 24.98 -10.47
C GLU A 218 -8.03 24.63 -9.98
N GLY A 219 -8.90 24.12 -10.87
CA GLY A 219 -10.25 23.69 -10.50
C GLY A 219 -10.27 22.61 -9.42
N GLN A 220 -9.23 21.77 -9.32
CA GLN A 220 -9.10 20.77 -8.27
C GLN A 220 -8.63 21.33 -6.94
N HIS A 221 -7.70 22.28 -6.96
CA HIS A 221 -7.33 22.98 -5.73
C HIS A 221 -8.53 23.76 -5.17
N LYS A 222 -9.36 24.33 -6.03
CA LYS A 222 -10.66 24.92 -5.66
C LYS A 222 -11.59 23.88 -5.00
N LYS A 223 -11.86 22.76 -5.68
CA LYS A 223 -12.72 21.68 -5.15
C LYS A 223 -12.24 21.05 -3.85
N SER A 224 -10.92 20.91 -3.67
CA SER A 224 -10.34 20.35 -2.45
C SER A 224 -10.24 21.36 -1.29
N GLY A 225 -10.53 22.64 -1.55
CA GLY A 225 -10.34 23.74 -0.60
C GLY A 225 -8.88 24.10 -0.36
N ARG A 226 -7.96 23.70 -1.25
CA ARG A 226 -6.54 24.09 -1.20
C ARG A 226 -6.29 25.47 -1.80
N LEU A 227 -7.13 25.87 -2.77
CA LEU A 227 -7.14 27.20 -3.36
C LEU A 227 -8.54 27.80 -3.13
N PRO A 228 -8.67 29.03 -2.59
CA PRO A 228 -9.95 29.71 -2.51
C PRO A 228 -10.64 29.84 -3.88
N GLU A 229 -11.98 29.81 -3.91
CA GLU A 229 -12.73 29.89 -5.18
C GLU A 229 -12.46 31.20 -5.95
N ASP A 230 -12.16 32.28 -5.23
CA ASP A 230 -11.86 33.61 -5.73
C ASP A 230 -10.37 33.85 -6.05
N ASP A 231 -9.50 32.85 -5.87
CA ASP A 231 -8.06 32.95 -6.17
C ASP A 231 -7.65 32.06 -7.35
N ASN A 232 -6.47 32.33 -7.89
CA ASN A 232 -5.92 31.61 -9.03
C ASN A 232 -4.56 31.01 -8.71
N LEU A 233 -4.26 29.91 -9.40
CA LEU A 233 -2.95 29.27 -9.35
C LEU A 233 -1.93 30.16 -10.08
N ARG A 234 -0.74 30.32 -9.50
CA ARG A 234 0.29 31.20 -10.07
C ARG A 234 1.44 30.38 -10.60
N ARG A 235 1.82 30.60 -11.86
CA ARG A 235 2.94 29.88 -12.48
C ARG A 235 4.27 30.46 -11.99
N ILE A 236 5.21 29.59 -11.63
CA ILE A 236 6.61 29.96 -11.34
C ILE A 236 7.43 29.76 -12.61
N THR A 237 7.42 28.55 -13.16
CA THR A 237 8.22 28.19 -14.33
C THR A 237 7.58 27.06 -15.14
N GLU A 238 8.14 26.77 -16.31
CA GLU A 238 7.78 25.64 -17.16
C GLU A 238 9.04 24.92 -17.58
N VAL A 239 8.94 23.59 -17.61
CA VAL A 239 10.07 22.70 -17.83
C VAL A 239 9.68 21.62 -18.84
N PRO A 240 10.65 21.14 -19.65
CA PRO A 240 10.32 20.36 -20.84
C PRO A 240 9.87 18.93 -20.51
N THR A 241 10.35 18.34 -19.42
CA THR A 241 10.02 16.95 -19.07
C THR A 241 9.38 16.79 -17.70
N TYR A 242 8.71 15.66 -17.50
CA TYR A 242 8.20 15.26 -16.19
C TYR A 242 9.33 15.11 -15.16
N GLY A 243 10.51 14.66 -15.58
CA GLY A 243 11.69 14.54 -14.74
C GLY A 243 12.12 15.89 -14.17
N ASP A 244 12.25 16.87 -15.06
CA ASP A 244 12.58 18.24 -14.68
C ASP A 244 11.54 18.82 -13.74
N ALA A 245 10.26 18.61 -14.03
CA ALA A 245 9.15 19.09 -13.20
C ALA A 245 9.23 18.60 -11.77
N ARG A 246 9.66 17.34 -11.56
CA ARG A 246 9.85 16.78 -10.21
C ARG A 246 11.07 17.33 -9.51
N GLY A 247 12.17 17.55 -10.23
CA GLY A 247 13.36 18.18 -9.68
C GLY A 247 13.09 19.62 -9.24
N TYR A 248 12.44 20.41 -10.09
CA TYR A 248 12.04 21.79 -9.82
C TYR A 248 11.02 21.90 -8.68
N GLU A 249 10.00 21.04 -8.67
CA GLU A 249 9.03 20.98 -7.58
C GLU A 249 9.75 20.77 -6.23
N GLN A 250 10.70 19.84 -6.15
CA GLN A 250 11.43 19.58 -4.91
C GLN A 250 12.33 20.76 -4.50
N ALA A 251 13.09 21.35 -5.43
CA ALA A 251 13.97 22.46 -5.12
C ALA A 251 13.21 23.71 -4.63
N LEU A 252 12.07 24.01 -5.24
CA LEU A 252 11.23 25.15 -4.84
C LEU A 252 10.48 24.90 -3.53
N ILE A 253 10.09 23.66 -3.23
CA ILE A 253 9.57 23.27 -1.90
C ILE A 253 10.60 23.58 -0.81
N GLU A 254 11.87 23.24 -1.06
CA GLU A 254 12.98 23.51 -0.12
C GLU A 254 13.28 25.00 -0.01
N HIS A 255 13.30 25.73 -1.13
CA HIS A 255 13.57 27.17 -1.16
C HIS A 255 12.54 27.98 -0.37
N HIS A 256 11.24 27.72 -0.61
CA HIS A 256 10.15 28.43 0.07
C HIS A 256 9.79 27.82 1.44
N ASN A 257 10.44 26.73 1.84
CA ASN A 257 10.10 25.98 3.06
C ASN A 257 8.60 25.63 3.15
N THR A 258 7.95 25.28 2.04
CA THR A 258 6.51 25.02 2.05
C THR A 258 6.20 23.78 2.90
N LEU A 259 5.53 23.97 4.05
CA LEU A 259 5.12 22.89 4.95
C LEU A 259 3.65 22.52 4.71
N THR A 260 3.48 21.43 3.96
CA THR A 260 2.35 20.49 3.94
C THR A 260 0.90 20.98 3.79
N GLY A 261 0.24 20.48 2.73
CA GLY A 261 -1.16 20.05 2.83
C GLY A 261 -2.22 21.17 2.72
N LYS A 262 -3.20 21.22 3.64
CA LYS A 262 -4.23 22.26 3.80
C LYS A 262 -3.65 23.48 4.52
N TRP A 263 -4.14 24.65 4.11
CA TRP A 263 -3.76 25.97 4.59
C TRP A 263 -3.79 26.06 6.14
N GLY A 264 -2.71 26.60 6.72
CA GLY A 264 -2.61 26.93 8.16
C GLY A 264 -2.43 25.77 9.15
N CYS A 265 -2.24 24.52 8.71
CA CYS A 265 -2.18 23.35 9.62
C CYS A 265 -0.85 22.58 9.53
N PRO A 266 -0.25 22.15 10.67
CA PRO A 266 0.86 21.20 10.67
C PRO A 266 0.50 19.87 10.00
N CYS A 267 1.52 19.15 9.53
CA CYS A 267 1.38 17.81 8.95
C CYS A 267 0.60 16.87 9.88
N GLY A 268 -0.45 16.21 9.36
CA GLY A 268 -1.25 15.21 10.08
C GLY A 268 -1.60 14.00 9.22
N PRO A 269 -2.22 12.95 9.78
CA PRO A 269 -2.63 11.74 9.05
C PRO A 269 -3.52 12.03 7.83
N ASP A 270 -4.37 13.04 7.95
CA ASP A 270 -5.34 13.46 6.92
C ASP A 270 -4.83 14.65 6.08
N ASN A 271 -3.61 15.12 6.37
CA ASN A 271 -3.02 16.30 5.77
C ASN A 271 -1.61 16.01 5.21
N ILE A 272 -1.57 15.04 4.30
CA ILE A 272 -0.33 14.52 3.71
C ILE A 272 0.09 15.47 2.58
N GLY A 273 0.84 16.51 2.92
CA GLY A 273 1.42 17.40 1.91
C GLY A 273 2.50 16.76 1.04
N ASN A 274 3.03 17.54 0.10
CA ASN A 274 3.99 17.10 -0.94
C ASN A 274 5.22 16.34 -0.43
N LYS A 275 5.63 16.47 0.84
CA LYS A 275 6.86 15.89 1.37
C LYS A 275 6.85 14.36 1.50
N LYS A 276 5.68 13.71 1.51
CA LYS A 276 5.58 12.22 1.52
C LYS A 276 5.32 11.60 0.13
N ILE A 277 4.88 12.38 -0.85
CA ILE A 277 4.47 11.90 -2.20
C ILE A 277 5.45 12.37 -3.30
N GLY A 278 6.12 13.50 -3.07
CA GLY A 278 7.07 14.12 -3.99
C GLY A 278 8.45 13.45 -4.01
N PHE A 279 9.30 13.93 -4.94
CA PHE A 279 10.68 13.48 -5.04
C PHE A 279 11.51 13.95 -3.83
N ASN A 280 11.81 13.08 -2.88
CA ASN A 280 12.78 13.40 -1.83
C ASN A 280 14.22 13.08 -2.29
N LYS A 281 15.08 14.10 -2.37
CA LYS A 281 16.50 13.98 -2.73
C LYS A 281 17.33 13.21 -1.70
N ASP A 282 16.95 13.29 -0.42
CA ASP A 282 17.73 12.73 0.71
C ASP A 282 17.35 11.26 1.00
N ASN A 283 16.42 10.67 0.23
CA ASN A 283 16.04 9.27 0.36
C ASN A 283 16.52 8.43 -0.85
N PRO A 284 17.77 7.93 -0.84
CA PRO A 284 18.30 7.04 -1.87
C PRO A 284 17.65 5.65 -1.85
N GLY A 285 16.84 5.32 -0.82
CA GLY A 285 16.09 4.09 -0.70
C GLY A 285 14.72 4.11 -1.38
N ASP A 286 14.38 5.19 -2.10
CA ASP A 286 13.17 5.17 -2.91
C ASP A 286 13.34 4.11 -4.02
N ARG A 287 12.43 3.13 -4.03
CA ARG A 287 12.41 1.98 -4.95
C ARG A 287 12.14 2.36 -6.42
N ARG A 288 12.37 3.63 -6.77
CA ARG A 288 12.31 4.19 -8.11
C ARG A 288 13.42 3.60 -8.98
N ASN A 289 13.12 3.43 -10.26
CA ASN A 289 14.12 3.10 -11.28
C ASN A 289 15.29 4.11 -11.19
N LYS A 290 16.54 3.63 -11.21
CA LYS A 290 17.77 4.43 -11.16
C LYS A 290 17.75 5.57 -12.17
N ASP A 291 17.26 5.33 -13.38
CA ASP A 291 17.18 6.33 -14.45
C ASP A 291 16.23 7.48 -14.08
N ARG A 292 15.10 7.16 -13.43
CA ARG A 292 14.15 8.17 -12.95
C ARG A 292 14.77 9.00 -11.83
N HIS A 293 15.48 8.36 -10.90
CA HIS A 293 16.13 9.08 -9.81
C HIS A 293 17.20 10.03 -10.34
N ALA A 294 18.02 9.57 -11.29
CA ALA A 294 19.03 10.40 -11.94
C ALA A 294 18.41 11.62 -12.64
N ALA A 295 17.36 11.42 -13.44
CA ALA A 295 16.66 12.52 -14.13
C ALA A 295 16.05 13.53 -13.16
N PHE A 296 15.52 13.08 -12.02
CA PHE A 296 14.96 14.00 -11.01
C PHE A 296 16.05 14.79 -10.29
N MET A 297 17.22 14.18 -10.06
CA MET A 297 18.39 14.86 -9.50
C MET A 297 18.99 15.88 -10.48
N GLU A 298 19.00 15.57 -11.78
CA GLU A 298 19.41 16.51 -12.84
C GLU A 298 18.49 17.73 -12.86
N GLY A 299 17.17 17.52 -12.96
CA GLY A 299 16.19 18.60 -12.88
C GLY A 299 16.26 19.38 -11.55
N TYR A 300 16.61 18.74 -10.44
CA TYR A 300 16.81 19.41 -9.16
C TYR A 300 18.04 20.32 -9.19
N GLN A 301 19.15 19.88 -9.79
CA GLN A 301 20.35 20.70 -9.94
C GLN A 301 20.09 21.90 -10.84
N ASP A 302 19.39 21.70 -11.96
CA ASP A 302 18.97 22.79 -12.85
C ASP A 302 18.06 23.80 -12.13
N ALA A 303 17.17 23.31 -11.27
CA ALA A 303 16.32 24.16 -10.46
C ALA A 303 17.09 24.99 -9.42
N GLN A 304 18.15 24.41 -8.81
CA GLN A 304 19.03 25.16 -7.91
C GLN A 304 19.76 26.28 -8.65
N ASP A 305 20.17 26.03 -9.90
CA ASP A 305 20.79 27.04 -10.76
C ASP A 305 19.80 28.13 -11.15
N PHE A 306 18.56 27.74 -11.49
CA PHE A 306 17.46 28.67 -11.71
C PHE A 306 17.20 29.56 -10.48
N ILE A 307 17.06 28.96 -9.29
CA ILE A 307 16.81 29.67 -8.03
C ILE A 307 17.94 30.67 -7.70
N ARG A 308 19.19 30.29 -7.96
CA ARG A 308 20.35 31.18 -7.69
C ARG A 308 20.39 32.41 -8.61
N ASN A 309 19.85 32.29 -9.82
CA ASN A 309 19.96 33.33 -10.85
C ASN A 309 18.67 34.13 -11.07
N ALA A 310 17.52 33.62 -10.60
CA ALA A 310 16.23 34.28 -10.74
C ALA A 310 16.07 35.48 -9.81
N ALA A 311 15.31 36.49 -10.25
CA ALA A 311 14.95 37.59 -9.36
C ALA A 311 13.97 37.10 -8.28
N PRO A 312 13.93 37.71 -7.07
CA PRO A 312 12.99 37.33 -6.03
C PRO A 312 11.51 37.34 -6.49
N SER A 313 11.15 38.26 -7.38
CA SER A 313 9.81 38.36 -7.98
C SER A 313 9.45 37.19 -8.89
N ASP A 314 10.45 36.55 -9.51
CA ASP A 314 10.23 35.41 -10.40
C ASP A 314 10.03 34.11 -9.61
N LEU A 315 10.59 34.05 -8.41
CA LEU A 315 10.46 32.91 -7.49
C LEU A 315 9.23 33.03 -6.58
N ASN A 316 8.87 34.25 -6.16
CA ASN A 316 7.68 34.51 -5.36
C ASN A 316 6.59 35.23 -6.18
N PRO A 317 5.72 34.50 -6.91
CA PRO A 317 4.61 35.13 -7.61
C PRO A 317 3.50 35.65 -6.68
N CYS A 318 3.66 35.54 -5.36
CA CYS A 318 2.67 35.91 -4.36
C CYS A 318 2.80 37.34 -3.82
N GLY A 319 3.95 38.00 -4.02
CA GLY A 319 4.24 39.32 -3.47
C GLY A 319 5.73 39.57 -3.32
#